data_AF-A0A355RA03-F1
#
_entry.id   AF-A0A355RA03-F1
#
_cell.length_a   1.000
_cell.length_b   1.000
_cell.length_c   1.000
_cell.angle_alpha   90.00
_cell.angle_beta   90.00
_cell.angle_gamma   90.00
#
_symmetry.space_group_name_H-M   'P 1'
#
loop_
_entity.id
_entity.type
_entity.pdbx_description
1 polymer ?
#
loop_
_entity_poly.entity_id
_entity_poly.type
_entity_poly.pdbx_seq_one_letter_code
_entity_poly.pdbx_strand_id
1 'polypeptide(L)'
;MQVPMVICQTNRELQMEEKVIAPQRVLFIGQELSIPEVAEQAQVCCAEIIRVAQERGLQVAGPWVFVSHKLPDNTSDRFRIEFCLPVEGSLDEPAGAVECKLLTAMRCVHGDYRGPLADLFVRGYAELVEKARAAGHKLTGESREVYHSWQDADSLANHIELQFGIL
;
A
#
# COMPACT_ATOMS: atom_id res chain seq x y z
N MET A 1 26.79 -33.73 22.46
CA MET A 1 25.53 -33.42 23.15
C MET A 1 24.95 -32.20 22.45
N GLN A 2 23.78 -32.38 21.85
CA GLN A 2 23.26 -31.60 20.73
C GLN A 2 22.48 -30.39 21.22
N VAL A 3 22.87 -29.20 20.79
CA VAL A 3 22.11 -27.96 21.00
C VAL A 3 20.89 -27.98 20.07
N PRO A 4 19.67 -27.69 20.55
CA PRO A 4 18.47 -27.93 19.77
C PRO A 4 18.30 -26.93 18.63
N MET A 5 17.65 -27.45 17.58
CA MET A 5 17.21 -26.80 16.35
C MET A 5 16.64 -25.40 16.55
N VAL A 6 17.10 -24.51 15.68
CA VAL A 6 16.39 -23.31 15.23
C VAL A 6 14.94 -23.68 14.94
N ILE A 7 14.00 -23.11 15.68
CA ILE A 7 12.58 -23.21 15.38
C ILE A 7 12.37 -22.51 14.05
N CYS A 8 12.11 -23.33 13.03
CA CYS A 8 11.70 -22.92 11.70
C CYS A 8 10.56 -21.90 11.85
N GLN A 9 10.81 -20.64 11.48
CA GLN A 9 9.74 -19.68 11.28
C GLN A 9 8.86 -20.25 10.17
N THR A 10 7.66 -20.69 10.54
CA THR A 10 6.69 -21.25 9.63
C THR A 10 6.49 -20.28 8.48
N ASN A 11 6.90 -20.66 7.26
CA ASN A 11 6.52 -19.99 6.03
C ASN A 11 5.00 -20.07 5.92
N ARG A 12 4.29 -19.08 6.48
CA ARG A 12 2.85 -18.99 6.36
C ARG A 12 2.59 -18.32 5.02
N GLU A 13 2.14 -19.11 4.06
CA GLU A 13 1.65 -18.62 2.76
C GLU A 13 0.65 -17.48 2.96
N LEU A 14 0.69 -16.48 2.09
CA LEU A 14 -0.24 -15.37 2.09
C LEU A 14 -1.65 -15.90 1.80
N GLN A 15 -2.59 -15.61 2.69
CA GLN A 15 -3.99 -15.98 2.50
C GLN A 15 -4.67 -14.92 1.63
N MET A 16 -5.39 -15.37 0.61
CA MET A 16 -6.17 -14.51 -0.28
C MET A 16 -7.64 -14.57 0.10
N GLU A 17 -8.26 -13.41 0.27
CA GLU A 17 -9.69 -13.25 0.51
C GLU A 17 -10.27 -12.15 -0.40
N GLU A 18 -11.55 -12.24 -0.75
CA GLU A 18 -12.26 -11.17 -1.45
C GLU A 18 -12.90 -10.20 -0.45
N LYS A 19 -12.82 -8.89 -0.71
CA LYS A 19 -13.58 -7.89 0.03
C LYS A 19 -13.98 -6.69 -0.78
N VAL A 20 -14.86 -5.88 -0.20
CA VAL A 20 -15.23 -4.56 -0.72
C VAL A 20 -14.69 -3.50 0.23
N ILE A 21 -13.80 -2.66 -0.28
CA ILE A 21 -13.29 -1.47 0.42
C ILE A 21 -14.32 -0.35 0.27
N ALA A 22 -14.74 0.22 1.40
CA ALA A 22 -15.60 1.40 1.40
C ALA A 22 -14.86 2.63 0.86
N PRO A 23 -15.56 3.63 0.32
CA PRO A 23 -14.94 4.89 -0.05
C PRO A 23 -14.26 5.56 1.14
N GLN A 24 -13.10 6.17 0.91
CA GLN A 24 -12.32 6.83 1.96
C GLN A 24 -11.89 8.22 1.49
N ARG A 25 -12.07 9.23 2.35
CA ARG A 25 -11.55 10.56 2.07
C ARG A 25 -10.08 10.60 2.45
N VAL A 26 -9.26 11.12 1.54
CA VAL A 26 -7.81 11.15 1.71
C VAL A 26 -7.25 12.49 1.32
N LEU A 27 -6.22 12.92 2.06
CA LEU A 27 -5.21 13.80 1.49
C LEU A 27 -4.26 12.95 0.64
N PHE A 28 -3.80 13.48 -0.49
CA PHE A 28 -2.86 12.75 -1.32
C PHE A 28 -1.89 13.66 -2.06
N ILE A 29 -0.75 13.07 -2.41
CA ILE A 29 0.16 13.54 -3.44
C ILE A 29 0.33 12.37 -4.39
N GLY A 30 0.20 12.60 -5.69
CA GLY A 30 0.52 11.58 -6.67
C GLY A 30 1.72 11.94 -7.54
N GLN A 31 2.52 10.93 -7.84
CA GLN A 31 3.76 11.01 -8.59
C GLN A 31 3.78 9.98 -9.72
N GLU A 32 4.52 10.28 -10.78
CA GLU A 32 4.95 9.27 -11.76
C GLU A 32 6.35 8.83 -11.36
N LEU A 33 6.56 7.57 -10.97
CA LEU A 33 7.83 7.07 -10.42
C LEU A 33 8.17 5.69 -10.97
N SER A 34 9.45 5.34 -10.94
CA SER A 34 9.94 3.96 -11.01
C SER A 34 10.05 3.36 -9.60
N ILE A 35 10.10 2.02 -9.48
CA ILE A 35 10.13 1.34 -8.18
C ILE A 35 11.27 1.83 -7.26
N PRO A 36 12.52 2.03 -7.74
CA PRO A 36 13.61 2.52 -6.90
C PRO A 36 13.40 3.93 -6.33
N GLU A 37 12.59 4.77 -6.99
CA GLU A 37 12.32 6.15 -6.55
C GLU A 37 11.24 6.20 -5.46
N VAL A 38 10.42 5.15 -5.32
CA VAL A 38 9.24 5.15 -4.43
C VAL A 38 9.62 5.43 -2.98
N ALA A 39 10.64 4.78 -2.43
CA ALA A 39 10.97 4.89 -1.01
C ALA A 39 11.36 6.33 -0.61
N GLU A 40 12.24 6.96 -1.39
CA GLU A 40 12.67 8.35 -1.15
C GLU A 40 11.51 9.32 -1.32
N GLN A 41 10.73 9.17 -2.40
CA GLN A 41 9.61 10.07 -2.68
C GLN A 41 8.45 9.88 -1.69
N ALA A 42 8.23 8.67 -1.19
CA ALA A 42 7.25 8.39 -0.15
C ALA A 42 7.59 9.18 1.12
N GLN A 43 8.86 9.21 1.53
CA GLN A 43 9.28 9.97 2.72
C GLN A 43 8.97 11.46 2.57
N VAL A 44 9.28 12.05 1.41
CA VAL A 44 9.02 13.46 1.11
C VAL A 44 7.52 13.74 1.07
N CYS A 45 6.76 12.96 0.31
CA CYS A 45 5.33 13.17 0.13
C CYS A 45 4.54 12.96 1.44
N CYS A 46 4.85 11.90 2.19
CA CYS A 46 4.16 11.60 3.44
C CYS A 46 4.40 12.69 4.49
N ALA A 47 5.63 13.20 4.60
CA ALA A 47 5.94 14.31 5.52
C ALA A 47 5.16 15.58 5.18
N GLU A 48 5.06 15.91 3.90
CA GLU A 48 4.30 17.08 3.44
C GLU A 48 2.80 16.95 3.69
N ILE A 49 2.22 15.77 3.42
CA ILE A 49 0.80 15.49 3.70
C ILE A 49 0.51 15.58 5.21
N ILE A 50 1.38 15.03 6.07
CA ILE A 50 1.23 15.14 7.53
C ILE A 50 1.26 16.60 7.95
N ARG A 51 2.22 17.39 7.44
CA ARG A 51 2.34 18.82 7.73
C ARG A 51 1.03 19.55 7.39
N VAL A 52 0.49 19.32 6.19
CA VAL A 52 -0.78 19.93 5.75
C VAL A 52 -1.95 19.47 6.62
N ALA A 53 -2.05 18.18 6.95
CA ALA A 53 -3.11 17.68 7.83
C ALA A 53 -3.09 18.39 9.20
N GLN A 54 -1.90 18.54 9.80
CA GLN A 54 -1.71 19.21 11.07
C GLN A 54 -2.05 20.70 11.01
N GLU A 55 -1.55 21.42 10.01
CA GLU A 55 -1.82 22.86 9.83
C GLU A 55 -3.29 23.17 9.62
N ARG A 56 -4.03 22.23 9.00
CA ARG A 56 -5.46 22.34 8.73
C ARG A 56 -6.33 21.74 9.83
N GLY A 57 -5.73 21.16 10.89
CA GLY A 57 -6.45 20.54 12.00
C GLY A 57 -7.26 19.31 11.61
N LEU A 58 -6.91 18.65 10.49
CA LEU A 58 -7.59 17.44 10.02
C LEU A 58 -7.19 16.25 10.88
N GLN A 59 -8.15 15.41 11.23
CA GLN A 59 -7.90 14.19 12.01
C GLN A 59 -7.54 13.04 11.07
N VAL A 60 -6.48 12.30 11.39
CA VAL A 60 -6.13 11.08 10.66
C VAL A 60 -7.14 9.99 10.97
N ALA A 61 -7.75 9.42 9.94
CA ALA A 61 -8.84 8.45 10.04
C ALA A 61 -8.41 7.00 9.78
N GLY A 62 -7.14 6.75 9.48
CA GLY A 62 -6.66 5.41 9.14
C GLY A 62 -5.19 5.34 8.74
N PRO A 63 -4.70 4.13 8.42
CA PRO A 63 -3.33 3.90 7.97
C PRO A 63 -3.06 4.54 6.60
N TRP A 64 -1.78 4.70 6.25
CA TRP A 64 -1.37 5.10 4.90
C TRP A 64 -1.88 4.10 3.86
N VAL A 65 -2.35 4.64 2.73
CA VAL A 65 -2.78 3.88 1.56
C VAL A 65 -1.97 4.33 0.36
N PHE A 66 -1.11 3.47 -0.17
CA PHE A 66 -0.40 3.76 -1.41
C PHE A 66 -1.16 3.14 -2.57
N VAL A 67 -1.63 3.95 -3.51
CA VAL A 67 -2.44 3.52 -4.64
C VAL A 67 -1.57 3.50 -5.89
N SER A 68 -1.37 2.32 -6.46
CA SER A 68 -0.59 2.13 -7.68
C SER A 68 -1.52 1.84 -8.85
N HIS A 69 -1.34 2.56 -9.95
CA HIS A 69 -2.09 2.36 -11.20
C HIS A 69 -1.18 1.74 -12.26
N LYS A 70 -1.52 0.51 -12.68
CA LYS A 70 -0.74 -0.30 -13.61
C LYS A 70 0.70 -0.50 -13.13
N LEU A 71 0.83 -1.14 -11.95
CA LEU A 71 2.13 -1.53 -11.42
C LEU A 71 2.95 -2.26 -12.49
N PRO A 72 4.22 -1.87 -12.74
CA PRO A 72 5.01 -2.43 -13.80
C PRO A 72 5.52 -3.83 -13.45
N ASP A 73 5.78 -4.63 -14.49
CA ASP A 73 6.40 -5.97 -14.35
C ASP A 73 7.94 -5.88 -14.20
N ASN A 74 8.51 -4.68 -14.26
CA ASN A 74 9.94 -4.42 -14.05
C ASN A 74 10.16 -3.16 -13.21
N THR A 75 11.38 -3.00 -12.68
CA THR A 75 11.69 -1.93 -11.72
C THR A 75 11.98 -0.58 -12.37
N SER A 76 12.31 -0.54 -13.67
CA SER A 76 12.71 0.69 -14.38
C SER A 76 11.53 1.46 -14.97
N ASP A 77 10.44 0.78 -15.28
CA ASP A 77 9.27 1.41 -15.87
C ASP A 77 8.61 2.36 -14.88
N ARG A 78 8.15 3.50 -15.41
CA ARG A 78 7.44 4.50 -14.62
C ARG A 78 5.96 4.17 -14.55
N PHE A 79 5.38 4.39 -13.39
CA PHE A 79 3.95 4.21 -13.14
C PHE A 79 3.42 5.31 -12.21
N ARG A 80 2.11 5.50 -12.25
CA ARG A 80 1.42 6.42 -11.35
C ARG A 80 1.26 5.78 -9.98
N ILE A 81 1.77 6.45 -8.95
CA ILE A 81 1.54 6.11 -7.55
C ILE A 81 0.98 7.32 -6.80
N GLU A 82 0.07 7.07 -5.87
CA GLU A 82 -0.53 8.09 -5.01
C GLU A 82 -0.35 7.73 -3.55
N PHE A 83 0.31 8.61 -2.80
CA PHE A 83 0.50 8.46 -1.36
C PHE A 83 -0.69 9.10 -0.66
N CYS A 84 -1.57 8.30 -0.06
CA CYS A 84 -2.84 8.76 0.49
C CYS A 84 -2.88 8.61 2.02
N LEU A 85 -3.25 9.67 2.72
CA LEU A 85 -3.54 9.66 4.17
C LEU A 85 -5.05 9.82 4.38
N PRO A 86 -5.75 8.79 4.90
CA PRO A 86 -7.15 8.92 5.28
C PRO A 86 -7.36 9.98 6.35
N VAL A 87 -8.35 10.87 6.15
CA VAL A 87 -8.66 11.96 7.07
C VAL A 87 -10.16 12.16 7.28
N GLU A 88 -10.52 12.68 8.44
CA GLU A 88 -11.82 13.29 8.70
C GLU A 88 -11.78 14.78 8.32
N GLY A 89 -12.80 15.27 7.62
CA GLY A 89 -12.81 16.63 7.06
C GLY A 89 -12.20 16.71 5.65
N SER A 90 -12.21 17.89 5.04
CA SER A 90 -11.73 18.09 3.67
C SER A 90 -10.85 19.33 3.58
N LEU A 91 -10.01 19.39 2.55
CA LEU A 91 -9.51 20.66 2.05
C LEU A 91 -10.55 21.23 1.08
N ASP A 92 -10.84 22.53 1.20
CA ASP A 92 -11.65 23.25 0.22
C ASP A 92 -10.85 23.57 -1.05
N GLU A 93 -9.54 23.76 -0.90
CA GLU A 93 -8.58 24.03 -1.97
C GLU A 93 -7.25 23.27 -1.72
N PRO A 94 -6.50 22.90 -2.77
CA PRO A 94 -5.18 22.30 -2.61
C PRO A 94 -4.22 23.16 -1.77
N ALA A 95 -3.37 22.50 -0.98
CA ALA A 95 -2.31 23.14 -0.21
C ALA A 95 -0.96 22.73 -0.79
N GLY A 96 -0.43 23.54 -1.72
CA GLY A 96 0.77 23.18 -2.47
C GLY A 96 0.51 21.97 -3.36
N ALA A 97 1.29 20.90 -3.21
CA ALA A 97 1.10 19.64 -3.92
C ALA A 97 0.05 18.72 -3.28
N VAL A 98 -0.42 19.03 -2.06
CA VAL A 98 -1.37 18.20 -1.33
C VAL A 98 -2.79 18.54 -1.78
N GLU A 99 -3.48 17.53 -2.28
CA GLU A 99 -4.87 17.60 -2.71
C GLU A 99 -5.75 16.73 -1.82
N CYS A 100 -7.07 16.94 -1.85
CA CYS A 100 -8.05 16.12 -1.15
C CYS A 100 -8.98 15.45 -2.16
N LYS A 101 -9.21 14.14 -2.01
CA LYS A 101 -10.17 13.41 -2.85
C LYS A 101 -10.87 12.30 -2.06
N LEU A 102 -11.88 11.70 -2.70
CA LEU A 102 -12.47 10.46 -2.25
C LEU A 102 -11.88 9.31 -3.05
N LEU A 103 -11.16 8.39 -2.40
CA LEU A 103 -10.89 7.07 -2.98
C LEU A 103 -12.22 6.34 -3.11
N THR A 104 -12.52 5.89 -4.32
CA THR A 104 -13.77 5.16 -4.59
C THR A 104 -13.75 3.79 -3.93
N ALA A 105 -14.97 3.26 -3.73
CA ALA A 105 -15.12 1.88 -3.31
C ALA A 105 -14.42 0.96 -4.32
N MET A 106 -13.78 -0.09 -3.82
CA MET A 106 -13.05 -1.05 -4.64
C MET A 106 -13.39 -2.46 -4.17
N ARG A 107 -13.89 -3.28 -5.09
CA ARG A 107 -13.91 -4.74 -4.89
C ARG A 107 -12.52 -5.27 -5.21
N CYS A 108 -11.93 -6.03 -4.30
CA CYS A 108 -10.57 -6.53 -4.44
C CYS A 108 -10.42 -7.93 -3.88
N VAL A 109 -9.35 -8.59 -4.31
CA VAL A 109 -8.70 -9.60 -3.49
C VAL A 109 -7.69 -8.91 -2.57
N HIS A 110 -7.49 -9.44 -1.37
CA HIS A 110 -6.49 -8.93 -0.44
C HIS A 110 -5.73 -10.04 0.25
N GLY A 111 -4.57 -9.69 0.82
CA GLY A 111 -3.82 -10.55 1.72
C GLY A 111 -2.84 -9.76 2.59
N ASP A 112 -2.59 -10.28 3.78
CA ASP A 112 -1.70 -9.66 4.75
C ASP A 112 -0.25 -10.10 4.54
N TYR A 113 0.61 -9.14 4.26
CA TYR A 113 2.05 -9.32 4.20
C TYR A 113 2.70 -8.86 5.52
N ARG A 114 3.63 -9.66 6.03
CA ARG A 114 4.46 -9.34 7.20
C ARG A 114 5.92 -9.61 6.90
N GLY A 115 6.76 -8.59 7.06
CA GLY A 115 8.19 -8.71 6.80
C GLY A 115 8.82 -7.50 6.12
N PRO A 116 10.09 -7.63 5.70
CA PRO A 116 10.86 -6.56 5.10
C PRO A 116 10.35 -6.22 3.69
N LEU A 117 10.56 -4.99 3.21
CA LEU A 117 10.14 -4.59 1.86
C LEU A 117 10.88 -5.34 0.74
N ALA A 118 12.11 -5.79 0.99
CA ALA A 118 12.90 -6.56 0.02
C ALA A 118 12.17 -7.83 -0.46
N ASP A 119 11.33 -8.41 0.39
CA ASP A 119 10.54 -9.61 0.13
C ASP A 119 9.13 -9.32 -0.40
N LEU A 120 8.65 -8.07 -0.29
CA LEU A 120 7.25 -7.69 -0.55
C LEU A 120 6.81 -8.02 -1.98
N PHE A 121 7.68 -7.81 -2.97
CA PHE A 121 7.35 -8.07 -4.37
C PHE A 121 7.14 -9.56 -4.64
N VAL A 122 8.01 -10.42 -4.10
CA VAL A 122 7.96 -11.86 -4.37
C VAL A 122 6.95 -12.57 -3.47
N ARG A 123 6.97 -12.28 -2.16
CA ARG A 123 6.17 -12.99 -1.15
C ARG A 123 4.83 -12.30 -0.86
N GLY A 124 4.62 -11.10 -1.38
CA GLY A 124 3.37 -10.37 -1.28
C GLY A 124 2.69 -10.26 -2.64
N TYR A 125 3.20 -9.38 -3.50
CA TYR A 125 2.60 -9.05 -4.80
C TYR A 125 2.44 -10.26 -5.70
N ALA A 126 3.53 -10.96 -6.03
CA ALA A 126 3.51 -12.06 -6.97
C ALA A 126 2.59 -13.19 -6.47
N GLU A 127 2.72 -13.61 -5.21
CA GLU A 127 1.88 -14.65 -4.62
C GLU A 127 0.38 -14.29 -4.67
N LEU A 128 0.00 -13.07 -4.29
CA LEU A 128 -1.40 -12.65 -4.31
C LEU A 128 -1.96 -12.56 -5.74
N VAL A 129 -1.19 -12.02 -6.69
CA VAL A 129 -1.57 -11.94 -8.10
C VAL A 129 -1.75 -13.33 -8.71
N GLU A 130 -0.83 -14.27 -8.42
CA GLU A 130 -0.95 -15.65 -8.89
C GLU A 130 -2.20 -16.33 -8.34
N LYS A 131 -2.49 -16.19 -7.04
CA LYS A 131 -3.70 -16.73 -6.43
C LYS A 131 -4.97 -16.13 -7.04
N ALA A 132 -4.98 -14.81 -7.28
CA ALA A 132 -6.11 -14.13 -7.91
C ALA A 132 -6.39 -14.65 -9.34
N ARG A 133 -5.32 -14.81 -10.12
CA ARG A 133 -5.40 -15.35 -11.50
C ARG A 133 -5.85 -16.81 -11.49
N ALA A 134 -5.33 -17.63 -10.57
CA ALA A 134 -5.72 -19.04 -10.43
C ALA A 134 -7.20 -19.20 -10.04
N ALA A 135 -7.74 -18.26 -9.24
CA ALA A 135 -9.17 -18.18 -8.91
C ALA A 135 -10.05 -17.62 -10.05
N GLY A 136 -9.46 -17.22 -11.18
CA GLY A 136 -10.20 -16.72 -12.35
C GLY A 136 -10.55 -15.23 -12.30
N HIS A 137 -10.02 -14.46 -11.35
CA HIS A 137 -10.25 -13.02 -11.29
C HIS A 137 -9.53 -12.28 -12.41
N LYS A 138 -10.18 -11.23 -12.92
CA LYS A 138 -9.56 -10.23 -13.80
C LYS A 138 -9.21 -9.00 -12.97
N LEU A 139 -7.94 -8.62 -12.99
CA LEU A 139 -7.47 -7.44 -12.27
C LEU A 139 -7.86 -6.16 -13.00
N THR A 140 -8.20 -5.11 -12.25
CA THR A 140 -8.52 -3.79 -12.81
C THR A 140 -7.28 -3.00 -13.23
N GLY A 141 -6.12 -3.35 -12.67
CA GLY A 141 -4.87 -2.60 -12.79
C GLY A 141 -4.65 -1.58 -11.66
N GLU A 142 -5.63 -1.36 -10.79
CA GLU A 142 -5.43 -0.63 -9.53
C GLU A 142 -5.02 -1.61 -8.42
N SER A 143 -4.01 -1.24 -7.64
CA SER A 143 -3.63 -1.94 -6.41
C SER A 143 -3.41 -0.95 -5.29
N ARG A 144 -3.60 -1.40 -4.05
CA ARG A 144 -3.38 -0.59 -2.84
C ARG A 144 -2.51 -1.34 -1.84
N GLU A 145 -1.55 -0.65 -1.26
CA GLU A 145 -0.84 -1.08 -0.06
C GLU A 145 -1.40 -0.32 1.14
N VAL A 146 -1.88 -1.03 2.16
CA VAL A 146 -2.38 -0.42 3.40
C VAL A 146 -1.43 -0.74 4.54
N TYR A 147 -0.74 0.29 5.03
CA TYR A 147 0.33 0.16 6.00
C TYR A 147 -0.22 0.19 7.43
N HIS A 148 -0.66 -0.97 7.94
CA HIS A 148 -1.19 -1.13 9.30
C HIS A 148 -0.10 -0.93 10.37
N SER A 149 1.14 -1.32 10.07
CA SER A 149 2.31 -1.08 10.92
C SER A 149 3.56 -0.92 10.07
N TRP A 150 4.33 0.14 10.32
CA TRP A 150 5.58 0.45 9.62
C TRP A 150 6.65 0.86 10.63
N GLN A 151 7.85 0.26 10.52
CA GLN A 151 9.02 0.65 11.31
C GLN A 151 10.13 1.17 10.40
N ASP A 152 10.61 0.32 9.51
CA ASP A 152 11.63 0.59 8.50
C ASP A 152 11.58 -0.49 7.41
N ALA A 153 12.35 -0.34 6.35
CA ALA A 153 12.32 -1.25 5.20
C ALA A 153 12.77 -2.69 5.51
N ASP A 154 13.55 -2.91 6.57
CA ASP A 154 14.13 -4.22 6.91
C ASP A 154 13.38 -4.92 8.05
N SER A 155 12.39 -4.25 8.65
CA SER A 155 11.69 -4.75 9.83
C SER A 155 10.80 -5.97 9.54
N LEU A 156 10.99 -7.02 10.34
CA LEU A 156 10.10 -8.19 10.36
C LEU A 156 8.72 -7.89 10.95
N ALA A 157 8.55 -6.73 11.60
CA ALA A 157 7.32 -6.34 12.27
C ALA A 157 6.41 -5.45 11.40
N ASN A 158 6.83 -5.13 10.18
CA ASN A 158 5.96 -4.45 9.23
C ASN A 158 4.72 -5.30 8.95
N HIS A 159 3.59 -4.62 8.76
CA HIS A 159 2.33 -5.24 8.39
C HIS A 159 1.69 -4.38 7.31
N ILE A 160 1.67 -4.92 6.10
CA ILE A 160 1.14 -4.28 4.91
C ILE A 160 0.05 -5.19 4.37
N GLU A 161 -1.16 -4.67 4.26
CA GLU A 161 -2.23 -5.38 3.56
C GLU A 161 -2.19 -4.99 2.08
N LEU A 162 -2.04 -5.98 1.22
CA LEU A 162 -2.05 -5.81 -0.23
C LEU A 162 -3.47 -6.00 -0.75
N GLN A 163 -3.91 -5.11 -1.64
CA GLN A 163 -5.22 -5.15 -2.26
C GLN A 163 -5.07 -5.01 -3.78
N PHE A 164 -5.67 -5.91 -4.54
CA PHE A 164 -5.74 -5.78 -6.00
C PHE A 164 -7.18 -5.72 -6.46
N GLY A 165 -7.54 -4.64 -7.17
CA GLY A 165 -8.89 -4.47 -7.68
C GLY A 165 -9.26 -5.57 -8.66
N ILE A 166 -10.50 -6.07 -8.56
CA ILE A 166 -11.06 -7.11 -9.43
C ILE A 166 -12.38 -6.65 -10.08
N LEU A 167 -12.67 -7.20 -11.27
CA LEU A 167 -13.93 -6.98 -12.00
C LEU A 167 -15.07 -7.87 -11.49
#